data_AF-A0A3C1WF83-F1
#
_entry.id   AF-A0A3C1WF83-F1
#
_cell.length_a   1.000
_cell.length_b   1.000
_cell.length_c   1.000
_cell.angle_alpha   90.00
_cell.angle_beta   90.00
_cell.angle_gamma   90.00
#
_symmetry.space_group_name_H-M   'P 1'
#
loop_
_entity.id
_entity.type
_entity.pdbx_description
1 polymer ?
#
loop_
_entity_poly.entity_id
_entity_poly.type
_entity_poly.pdbx_seq_one_letter_code
_entity_poly.pdbx_strand_id
1 'polypeptide(L)'
;MSGHSSHGGGYEKDEGFGGVLLMIPVSMFLLFVYVLICWFGATTSLSREMAHKQVMGAEALHQPLQQFRDQEDSSMHAYGMKDSEKGMVRIPIDRAMELMVKDASAKSK
;
A
#
# COMPACT_ATOMS: atom_id res chain seq x y z
N MET A 1 32.91 9.01 89.21
CA MET A 1 32.15 10.17 88.73
C MET A 1 31.79 9.90 87.28
N SER A 2 30.48 9.99 87.00
CA SER A 2 29.77 9.92 85.71
C SER A 2 30.50 10.63 84.54
N GLY A 3 30.40 10.22 83.28
CA GLY A 3 29.33 9.51 82.60
C GLY A 3 28.68 10.42 81.53
N HIS A 4 28.80 10.01 80.27
CA HIS A 4 28.07 10.40 79.06
C HIS A 4 28.42 11.65 78.23
N SER A 5 28.58 11.33 76.94
CA SER A 5 28.57 12.05 75.68
C SER A 5 27.39 12.99 75.45
N SER A 6 27.58 14.00 74.58
CA SER A 6 26.52 14.39 73.66
C SER A 6 27.07 14.73 72.28
N HIS A 7 26.57 13.96 71.31
CA HIS A 7 26.61 14.15 69.88
C HIS A 7 26.00 15.48 69.44
N GLY A 8 26.43 15.96 68.29
CA GLY A 8 25.77 17.03 67.55
C GLY A 8 26.35 17.26 66.17
N GLY A 9 26.75 16.20 65.46
CA GLY A 9 27.11 16.28 64.04
C GLY A 9 25.84 16.42 63.22
N GLY A 10 25.43 17.66 62.96
CA GLY A 10 24.32 17.98 62.08
C GLY A 10 24.73 17.77 60.63
N TYR A 11 24.29 16.65 60.04
CA TYR A 11 24.12 16.58 58.59
C TYR A 11 22.80 17.29 58.28
N GLU A 12 22.88 18.52 57.77
CA GLU A 12 21.77 19.08 57.01
C GLU A 12 21.54 18.13 55.83
N LYS A 13 20.38 17.48 55.81
CA LYS A 13 19.91 16.77 54.63
C LYS A 13 19.38 17.82 53.69
N ASP A 14 20.03 17.97 52.54
CA ASP A 14 19.61 18.84 51.45
C ASP A 14 18.32 18.26 50.81
N GLU A 15 17.19 18.47 51.47
CA GLU A 15 15.86 18.09 50.99
C GLU A 15 15.43 19.05 49.89
N GLY A 16 15.82 18.78 48.64
CA GLY A 16 15.22 19.47 47.50
C GLY A 16 15.95 19.35 46.17
N PHE A 17 17.28 19.22 46.16
CA PHE A 17 18.03 19.33 44.91
C PHE A 17 18.28 18.00 44.19
N GLY A 18 18.38 16.88 44.92
CA GLY A 18 18.69 15.57 44.31
C GLY A 18 17.59 15.03 43.39
N GLY A 19 16.32 15.25 43.75
CA GLY A 19 15.18 14.85 42.91
C GLY A 19 15.00 15.74 41.68
N VAL A 20 15.19 17.05 41.83
CA VAL A 20 15.05 18.02 40.74
C VAL A 20 16.19 17.89 39.71
N LEU A 21 17.41 17.56 40.15
CA LEU A 21 18.56 17.36 39.27
C LEU A 21 18.38 16.14 38.33
N LEU A 22 17.71 15.08 38.78
CA LEU A 22 17.42 13.90 37.96
C LEU A 22 16.15 14.02 37.11
N MET A 23 15.22 14.92 37.44
CA MET A 23 14.01 15.15 36.65
C MET A 23 14.30 15.79 35.29
N ILE A 24 15.31 16.65 35.23
CA ILE A 24 15.71 17.34 33.98
C ILE A 24 16.14 16.36 32.89
N PRO A 25 17.10 15.43 33.11
CA PRO A 25 17.49 14.48 32.07
C PRO A 25 16.39 13.47 31.73
N VAL A 26 15.58 13.05 32.71
CA VAL A 26 14.45 12.13 32.48
C VAL A 26 13.39 12.80 31.61
N SER A 27 13.04 14.05 31.91
CA SER A 27 12.11 14.85 31.10
C SER A 27 12.63 15.04 29.67
N MET A 28 13.91 15.38 29.52
CA MET A 28 14.52 15.56 28.21
C MET A 28 14.54 14.25 27.38
N PHE A 29 14.79 13.12 28.04
CA PHE A 29 14.77 11.81 27.41
C PHE A 29 13.37 11.42 26.95
N LEU A 30 12.34 11.67 27.76
CA LEU A 30 10.95 11.42 27.38
C LEU A 30 10.51 12.29 26.19
N LEU A 31 10.92 13.56 26.17
CA LEU A 31 10.66 14.48 25.06
C LEU A 31 11.33 13.99 23.77
N PHE A 32 12.57 13.52 23.86
CA PHE A 32 13.29 12.95 22.73
C PHE A 32 12.61 11.69 22.18
N VAL A 33 12.22 10.77 23.06
CA VAL A 33 11.47 9.56 22.67
C VAL A 33 10.14 9.93 22.02
N TYR A 34 9.43 10.93 22.57
CA TYR A 34 8.17 11.42 21.99
C TYR A 34 8.37 11.96 20.57
N VAL A 35 9.41 12.77 20.33
CA VAL A 35 9.73 13.29 18.99
C VAL A 35 10.06 12.15 18.02
N LEU A 36 10.80 11.13 18.45
CA LEU A 36 11.09 9.96 17.62
C LEU A 36 9.82 9.18 17.26
N ILE A 37 8.90 8.99 18.20
CA ILE A 37 7.60 8.35 17.95
C ILE A 37 6.78 9.18 16.96
N CYS A 38 6.72 10.50 17.12
CA CYS A 38 6.02 11.38 16.18
C CYS A 38 6.65 11.36 14.79
N TRP A 39 7.98 11.39 14.70
CA TRP A 39 8.71 11.35 13.42
C TRP A 39 8.51 10.02 12.69
N PHE A 40 8.65 8.91 13.41
CA PHE A 40 8.46 7.56 12.85
C PHE A 40 6.98 7.30 12.54
N GLY A 41 6.08 7.77 13.39
CA GLY A 41 4.64 7.75 13.17
C GLY A 41 4.23 8.55 11.94
N ALA A 42 4.73 9.78 11.77
CA ALA A 42 4.46 10.61 10.60
C ALA A 42 5.02 9.99 9.31
N THR A 43 6.22 9.42 9.37
CA THR A 43 6.85 8.71 8.24
C THR A 43 6.04 7.47 7.83
N THR A 44 5.55 6.69 8.79
CA THR A 44 4.75 5.48 8.52
C THR A 44 3.27 5.77 8.24
N SER A 45 2.73 6.89 8.72
CA SER A 45 1.33 7.30 8.48
C SER A 45 1.11 7.80 7.06
N LEU A 46 2.12 8.43 6.44
CA LEU A 46 2.08 8.87 5.05
C LEU A 46 1.92 7.69 4.07
N SER A 47 2.43 6.51 4.43
CA SER A 47 2.29 5.29 3.62
C SER A 47 0.88 4.67 3.69
N ARG A 48 0.10 4.94 4.76
CA ARG A 48 -1.24 4.37 4.93
C ARG A 48 -2.30 5.08 4.07
N GLU A 49 -2.15 6.39 3.85
CA GLU A 49 -3.06 7.15 2.99
C GLU A 49 -2.87 6.84 1.49
N MET A 50 -1.65 6.51 1.08
CA MET A 50 -1.36 6.18 -0.32
C MET A 50 -1.90 4.82 -0.73
N ALA A 51 -1.92 3.83 0.17
CA ALA A 51 -2.47 2.50 -0.11
C ALA A 51 -3.98 2.55 -0.42
N HIS A 52 -4.75 3.40 0.28
CA HIS A 52 -6.20 3.50 0.08
C HIS A 52 -6.57 4.24 -1.21
N LYS A 53 -5.75 5.22 -1.63
CA LYS A 53 -5.94 5.94 -2.91
C LYS A 53 -5.53 5.10 -4.12
N GLN A 54 -4.53 4.23 -3.98
CA GLN A 54 -4.05 3.39 -5.08
C GLN A 54 -5.04 2.28 -5.45
N VAL A 55 -5.75 1.71 -4.47
CA VAL A 55 -6.82 0.73 -4.72
C VAL A 55 -8.02 1.38 -5.42
N MET A 56 -8.44 2.56 -4.97
CA MET A 56 -9.55 3.32 -5.57
C MET A 56 -9.22 3.81 -7.00
N GLY A 57 -7.97 4.20 -7.25
CA GLY A 57 -7.50 4.60 -8.58
C GLY A 57 -7.38 3.41 -9.56
N ALA A 58 -7.04 2.21 -9.06
CA ALA A 58 -6.99 1.00 -9.87
C ALA A 58 -8.38 0.55 -10.31
N GLU A 59 -9.40 0.66 -9.45
CA GLU A 59 -10.80 0.40 -9.83
C GLU A 59 -11.32 1.39 -10.88
N ALA A 60 -10.95 2.67 -10.79
CA ALA A 60 -11.36 3.69 -11.75
C ALA A 60 -10.77 3.47 -13.16
N LEU A 61 -9.57 2.89 -13.27
CA LEU A 61 -8.97 2.48 -14.56
C LEU A 61 -9.53 1.16 -15.08
N HIS A 62 -10.13 0.33 -14.23
CA HIS A 62 -10.64 -0.98 -14.62
C HIS A 62 -11.91 -0.87 -15.48
N GLN A 63 -12.78 0.11 -15.21
CA GLN A 63 -14.00 0.32 -15.99
C GLN A 63 -13.75 0.64 -17.47
N PRO A 64 -12.90 1.62 -17.85
CA PRO A 64 -12.62 1.88 -19.26
C PRO A 64 -11.94 0.69 -19.93
N LEU A 65 -11.03 -0.01 -19.24
CA LEU A 65 -10.37 -1.20 -19.78
C LEU A 65 -11.35 -2.36 -20.05
N GLN A 66 -12.35 -2.57 -19.19
CA GLN A 66 -13.39 -3.55 -19.43
C GLN A 66 -14.24 -3.19 -20.65
N GLN A 67 -14.67 -1.93 -20.78
CA GLN A 67 -15.45 -1.48 -21.93
C GLN A 67 -14.69 -1.64 -23.26
N PHE A 68 -13.37 -1.36 -23.26
CA PHE A 68 -12.53 -1.62 -24.44
C PHE A 68 -12.48 -3.11 -24.79
N ARG A 69 -12.30 -3.98 -23.78
CA ARG A 69 -12.31 -5.43 -23.98
C ARG A 69 -13.65 -5.93 -24.53
N ASP A 70 -14.76 -5.46 -23.99
CA ASP A 70 -16.10 -5.87 -24.44
C ASP A 70 -16.38 -5.42 -25.88
N GLN A 71 -15.88 -4.24 -26.29
CA GLN A 71 -15.95 -3.78 -27.67
C GLN A 71 -15.08 -4.62 -28.61
N GLU A 72 -13.85 -4.94 -28.21
CA GLU A 72 -12.98 -5.80 -29.02
C GLU A 72 -13.59 -7.19 -29.19
N ASP A 73 -14.07 -7.79 -28.10
CA ASP A 73 -14.64 -9.13 -28.08
C ASP A 73 -15.90 -9.21 -28.96
N SER A 74 -16.82 -8.26 -28.82
CA SER A 74 -18.01 -8.18 -29.69
C SER A 74 -17.65 -8.02 -31.16
N SER A 75 -16.55 -7.32 -31.50
CA SER A 75 -16.07 -7.19 -32.88
C SER A 75 -15.49 -8.49 -33.46
N MET A 76 -15.02 -9.42 -32.62
CA MET A 76 -14.46 -10.71 -33.02
C MET A 76 -15.55 -11.78 -33.23
N HIS A 77 -16.69 -11.63 -32.56
CA HIS A 77 -17.85 -12.53 -32.71
C HIS A 77 -18.86 -12.08 -33.77
N ALA A 78 -18.61 -10.97 -34.46
CA ALA A 78 -19.50 -10.42 -35.48
C ALA A 78 -18.96 -10.60 -36.91
N TYR A 79 -19.89 -10.72 -37.87
CA TYR A 79 -19.56 -10.59 -39.29
C TYR A 79 -19.23 -9.15 -39.64
N GLY A 80 -18.30 -8.96 -40.56
CA GLY A 80 -17.94 -7.63 -41.04
C GLY A 80 -17.18 -7.67 -42.35
N MET A 81 -17.02 -6.50 -42.97
CA MET A 81 -16.19 -6.35 -44.17
C MET A 81 -14.83 -5.80 -43.75
N LYS A 82 -13.74 -6.51 -44.08
CA LYS A 82 -12.38 -6.07 -43.75
C LYS A 82 -11.79 -5.24 -44.89
N ASP A 83 -12.01 -5.66 -46.14
CA ASP A 83 -11.53 -4.99 -47.34
C ASP A 83 -12.43 -5.37 -48.52
N SER A 84 -13.22 -4.41 -49.00
CA SER A 84 -14.20 -4.62 -50.08
C SER A 84 -13.53 -4.78 -51.44
N GLU A 85 -12.38 -4.15 -51.66
CA GLU A 85 -11.65 -4.22 -52.94
C GLU A 85 -11.01 -5.59 -53.14
N LYS A 86 -10.53 -6.20 -52.05
CA LYS A 86 -9.96 -7.54 -52.06
C LYS A 86 -10.98 -8.65 -51.75
N GLY A 87 -12.26 -8.30 -51.55
CA GLY A 87 -13.31 -9.24 -51.18
C GLY A 87 -13.09 -9.95 -49.84
N MET A 88 -12.29 -9.37 -48.94
CA MET A 88 -11.99 -9.98 -47.64
C MET A 88 -13.07 -9.63 -46.62
N VAL A 89 -13.74 -10.67 -46.14
CA VAL A 89 -14.75 -10.57 -45.09
C VAL A 89 -14.23 -11.13 -43.77
N ARG A 90 -14.68 -10.51 -42.68
CA ARG A 90 -14.53 -11.02 -41.32
C ARG A 90 -15.68 -11.97 -41.04
N ILE A 91 -15.34 -13.13 -40.50
CA ILE A 91 -16.30 -14.10 -39.95
C ILE A 91 -16.11 -14.19 -38.43
N PRO A 92 -17.15 -14.54 -37.66
CA PRO A 92 -17.04 -14.81 -36.24
C PRO A 92 -15.99 -15.87 -35.95
N ILE A 93 -15.25 -15.69 -34.86
CA ILE A 93 -14.14 -16.59 -34.51
C ILE A 93 -14.57 -18.04 -34.31
N ASP A 94 -15.75 -18.28 -33.74
CA ASP A 94 -16.31 -19.63 -33.56
C ASP A 94 -16.48 -20.34 -34.91
N ARG A 95 -16.98 -19.59 -35.90
CA ARG A 95 -17.17 -20.11 -37.25
C ARG A 95 -15.84 -20.32 -37.98
N ALA A 96 -14.88 -19.43 -37.77
CA ALA A 96 -13.53 -19.60 -38.31
C ALA A 96 -12.88 -20.88 -37.80
N MET A 97 -12.97 -21.13 -36.48
CA MET A 97 -12.43 -22.35 -35.87
C MET A 97 -13.08 -23.62 -36.44
N GLU A 98 -14.42 -23.63 -36.56
CA GLU A 98 -15.14 -24.77 -37.14
C GLU A 98 -14.70 -25.06 -38.58
N LEU A 99 -14.57 -24.02 -39.41
CA LEU A 99 -14.13 -24.15 -40.80
C LEU A 99 -12.68 -24.65 -40.88
N MET A 100 -11.78 -24.15 -40.02
CA MET A 100 -10.40 -24.62 -39.98
C MET A 100 -10.29 -26.10 -39.61
N VAL A 101 -11.05 -26.55 -38.62
CA VAL A 101 -11.10 -27.97 -38.23
C VAL A 101 -11.66 -28.83 -39.38
N LYS A 102 -12.74 -28.36 -40.02
CA LYS A 102 -13.35 -29.04 -41.16
C LYS A 102 -12.37 -29.18 -42.32
N ASP A 103 -11.67 -28.11 -42.68
CA ASP A 103 -10.68 -28.10 -43.76
C ASP A 103 -9.48 -28.98 -43.45
N ALA A 104 -8.99 -28.97 -42.20
CA ALA A 104 -7.92 -29.85 -41.77
C ALA A 104 -8.33 -31.33 -41.86
N SER A 105 -9.56 -31.67 -41.45
CA SER A 105 -10.10 -33.03 -41.55
C SER A 105 -10.26 -33.49 -43.01
N ALA A 106 -10.73 -32.61 -43.89
CA ALA A 106 -10.92 -32.89 -45.31
C ALA A 106 -9.59 -33.10 -46.04
N LYS A 107 -8.53 -32.39 -45.65
CA LYS A 107 -7.21 -32.47 -46.28
C LYS A 107 -6.36 -33.67 -45.82
N SER A 108 -6.72 -34.29 -44.70
CA SER A 108 -6.02 -35.48 -44.16
C SER A 108 -6.53 -36.82 -44.73
N LYS A 109 -7.51 -36.79 -45.63
CA LYS A 109 -8.18 -37.94 -46.22
C LYS A 109 -7.84 -38.05 -47.71
#